data_AF-A0A922YU55-F1
#
_entry.id   AF-A0A922YU55-F1
#
_cell.length_a   1.000
_cell.length_b   1.000
_cell.length_c   1.000
_cell.angle_alpha   90.00
_cell.angle_beta   90.00
_cell.angle_gamma   90.00
#
_symmetry.space_group_name_H-M   'P 1'
#
loop_
_entity.id
_entity.type
_entity.pdbx_description
1 polymer ?
#
loop_
_entity_poly.entity_id
_entity_poly.type
_entity_poly.pdbx_seq_one_letter_code
_entity_poly.pdbx_strand_id
1 'polypeptide(L)'
;MKELDPLVFLSVFQEMLGFWLWFLLLAGALCAVAFLALVVRERQLVSRRLIHAELLGLVGGGVALIIMAKVSSSGFTDAGGPADWFLIALVYGAGLIATIVLAYTAMGWLAPRKHSETFSAEDR
;
A
#
# COMPACT_ATOMS: atom_id res chain seq x y z
N MET A 1 2.54 1.02 -34.25
CA MET A 1 2.74 1.00 -32.78
C MET A 1 1.85 -0.10 -32.26
N LYS A 2 2.36 -1.14 -31.59
CA LYS A 2 1.52 -2.22 -31.04
C LYS A 2 0.40 -1.58 -30.20
N GLU A 3 -0.87 -1.86 -30.49
CA GLU A 3 -1.91 -1.54 -29.53
C GLU A 3 -1.55 -2.26 -28.24
N LEU A 4 -1.17 -1.49 -27.21
CA LEU A 4 -0.96 -2.00 -25.87
C LEU A 4 -2.31 -2.41 -25.33
N ASP A 5 -2.77 -3.59 -25.74
CA ASP A 5 -4.06 -4.11 -25.35
C ASP A 5 -3.98 -4.59 -23.89
N PRO A 6 -4.71 -3.97 -22.94
CA PRO A 6 -4.67 -4.35 -21.54
C PRO A 6 -5.01 -5.82 -21.32
N LEU A 7 -5.81 -6.42 -22.20
CA LEU A 7 -6.12 -7.85 -22.13
C LEU A 7 -4.89 -8.72 -22.40
N VAL A 8 -3.98 -8.30 -23.27
CA VAL A 8 -2.73 -9.03 -23.53
C VAL A 8 -1.86 -9.02 -22.28
N PHE A 9 -1.72 -7.89 -21.59
CA PHE A 9 -1.01 -7.83 -20.32
C PHE A 9 -1.63 -8.72 -19.25
N LEU A 10 -2.95 -8.70 -19.11
CA LEU A 10 -3.66 -9.57 -18.18
C LEU A 10 -3.38 -11.05 -18.49
N SER A 11 -3.39 -11.40 -19.78
CA SER A 11 -3.13 -12.76 -20.24
C SER A 11 -1.70 -13.21 -19.90
N VAL A 12 -0.70 -12.36 -20.11
CA VAL A 12 0.70 -12.65 -19.72
C VAL A 12 0.83 -12.79 -18.21
N PHE A 13 0.24 -11.89 -17.42
CA PHE A 13 0.26 -12.02 -15.96
C PHE A 13 -0.41 -13.30 -15.49
N GLN A 14 -1.51 -13.70 -16.13
CA GLN A 14 -2.20 -14.95 -15.82
C GLN A 14 -1.33 -16.17 -16.17
N GLU A 15 -0.58 -16.14 -17.25
CA GLU A 15 0.37 -17.21 -17.58
C GLU A 15 1.51 -17.29 -16.55
N MET A 16 2.03 -16.15 -16.08
CA MET A 16 3.17 -16.11 -15.15
C MET A 16 2.77 -16.40 -13.70
N LEU A 17 1.65 -15.86 -13.23
CA LEU A 17 1.21 -15.92 -11.83
C LEU A 17 0.10 -16.94 -11.60
N GLY A 18 -0.59 -17.38 -12.66
CA GLY A 18 -1.68 -18.35 -12.58
C GLY A 18 -2.73 -17.97 -11.55
N PHE A 19 -3.00 -18.90 -10.63
CA PHE A 19 -3.97 -18.74 -9.55
C PHE A 19 -3.62 -17.61 -8.57
N TRP A 20 -2.33 -17.31 -8.34
CA TRP A 20 -1.90 -16.28 -7.39
C TRP A 20 -2.29 -14.86 -7.81
N LEU A 21 -2.45 -14.63 -9.12
CA LEU A 21 -2.90 -13.35 -9.67
C LEU A 21 -4.22 -12.91 -9.04
N TRP A 22 -5.17 -13.83 -8.92
CA TRP A 22 -6.49 -13.55 -8.37
C TRP A 22 -6.43 -13.20 -6.88
N PHE A 23 -5.56 -13.87 -6.11
CA PHE A 23 -5.35 -13.52 -4.69
C PHE A 23 -4.73 -12.14 -4.53
N LEU A 24 -3.74 -11.79 -5.36
CA LEU A 24 -3.11 -10.47 -5.34
C LEU A 24 -4.11 -9.37 -5.70
N LEU A 25 -4.93 -9.59 -6.75
CA LEU A 25 -5.98 -8.67 -7.14
C LEU A 25 -7.05 -8.53 -6.04
N LEU A 26 -7.50 -9.65 -5.47
CA LEU A 26 -8.50 -9.63 -4.39
C LEU A 26 -7.98 -8.91 -3.15
N ALA A 27 -6.74 -9.17 -2.74
CA ALA A 27 -6.11 -8.51 -1.61
C ALA A 27 -5.95 -7.00 -1.85
N GLY A 28 -5.51 -6.60 -3.05
CA GLY A 28 -5.41 -5.20 -3.44
C GLY A 28 -6.78 -4.50 -3.46
N ALA A 29 -7.79 -5.13 -4.05
CA ALA A 29 -9.15 -4.62 -4.08
C ALA A 29 -9.74 -4.48 -2.66
N LEU A 30 -9.54 -5.49 -1.80
CA LEU A 30 -10.01 -5.46 -0.42
C LEU A 30 -9.36 -4.32 0.37
N CYS A 31 -8.06 -4.12 0.21
CA CYS A 31 -7.34 -3.00 0.82
C CYS A 31 -7.91 -1.65 0.35
N ALA A 32 -8.12 -1.48 -0.97
CA ALA A 32 -8.67 -0.25 -1.52
C ALA A 32 -10.09 0.03 -1.02
N VAL A 33 -10.95 -0.99 -0.99
CA VAL A 33 -12.32 -0.87 -0.46
C VAL A 33 -12.31 -0.53 1.03
N ALA A 34 -11.45 -1.18 1.83
CA ALA A 34 -11.34 -0.90 3.26
C ALA A 34 -10.87 0.54 3.53
N PHE A 35 -9.95 1.06 2.72
CA PHE A 35 -9.50 2.45 2.79
C PHE A 35 -10.62 3.42 2.39
N LEU A 36 -11.32 3.18 1.28
CA LEU A 36 -12.43 4.02 0.83
C LEU A 36 -13.58 4.04 1.86
N ALA A 37 -13.93 2.87 2.42
CA ALA A 37 -14.92 2.76 3.47
C ALA A 37 -14.54 3.56 4.72
N LEU A 38 -13.25 3.57 5.08
CA LEU A 38 -12.74 4.37 6.19
C LEU A 38 -12.86 5.87 5.91
N VAL A 39 -12.45 6.32 4.71
CA VAL A 39 -12.52 7.73 4.30
C VAL A 39 -13.97 8.23 4.31
N VAL A 40 -14.91 7.43 3.78
CA VAL A 40 -16.35 7.74 3.79
C VAL A 40 -16.91 7.78 5.21
N ARG A 41 -16.44 6.89 6.10
CA ARG A 41 -16.91 6.79 7.49
C ARG A 41 -16.43 7.93 8.37
N GLU A 42 -15.17 8.34 8.25
CA GLU A 42 -14.59 9.36 9.12
C GLU A 42 -14.74 10.78 8.56
N ARG A 43 -14.85 10.96 7.24
CA ARG A 43 -14.93 12.27 6.53
C ARG A 43 -13.86 13.30 6.94
N GLN A 44 -12.83 12.88 7.66
CA GLN A 44 -11.77 13.69 8.24
C GLN A 44 -10.48 12.87 8.17
N LEU A 45 -9.41 13.47 7.65
CA LEU A 45 -8.09 12.85 7.67
C LEU A 45 -7.34 13.31 8.92
N VAL A 46 -7.11 12.39 9.85
CA VAL A 46 -6.34 12.69 11.07
C VAL A 46 -4.84 12.79 10.73
N SER A 47 -4.29 14.01 10.77
CA SER A 47 -2.87 14.27 10.42
C SER A 47 -1.90 13.47 11.27
N ARG A 48 -2.19 13.29 12.58
CA ARG A 48 -1.34 12.49 13.46
C ARG A 48 -1.25 11.02 13.03
N ARG A 49 -2.35 10.44 12.52
CA ARG A 49 -2.39 9.07 12.00
C ARG A 49 -1.65 8.96 10.66
N LEU A 50 -1.74 10.01 9.84
CA LEU A 50 -1.04 10.07 8.56
C LEU A 50 0.48 10.06 8.75
N ILE A 51 1.01 10.86 9.68
CA ILE A 51 2.46 10.91 9.95
C ILE A 51 3.00 9.53 10.40
N HIS A 52 2.26 8.81 11.26
CA HIS A 52 2.67 7.46 11.67
C HIS A 52 2.60 6.47 10.49
N ALA A 53 1.59 6.61 9.63
CA ALA A 53 1.46 5.79 8.43
C ALA A 53 2.60 6.08 7.43
N GLU A 54 3.01 7.34 7.24
CA GLU A 54 4.14 7.74 6.40
C GLU A 54 5.47 7.17 6.91
N LEU A 55 5.73 7.24 8.22
CA LEU A 55 6.92 6.63 8.83
C LEU A 55 6.95 5.12 8.61
N LEU A 56 5.83 4.44 8.80
CA LEU A 56 5.71 3.01 8.47
C LEU A 56 5.84 2.76 6.96
N GLY A 57 5.38 3.69 6.13
CA GLY A 57 5.53 3.69 4.68
C GLY A 57 6.99 3.62 4.23
N LEU A 58 7.87 4.41 4.85
CA LEU A 58 9.31 4.36 4.57
C LEU A 58 9.89 2.96 4.83
N VAL A 59 9.52 2.34 5.95
CA VAL A 59 9.91 0.96 6.27
C VAL A 59 9.33 -0.01 5.24
N GLY A 60 8.08 0.17 4.85
CA GLY A 60 7.39 -0.63 3.84
C GLY A 60 8.05 -0.58 2.46
N GLY A 61 8.49 0.60 2.02
CA GLY A 61 9.26 0.76 0.78
C GLY A 61 10.58 -0.02 0.84
N GLY A 62 11.30 0.05 1.96
CA GLY A 62 12.53 -0.74 2.16
C GLY A 62 12.27 -2.24 2.15
N VAL A 63 11.22 -2.71 2.84
CA VAL A 63 10.80 -4.12 2.84
C VAL A 63 10.41 -4.58 1.44
N ALA A 64 9.73 -3.74 0.66
CA ALA A 64 9.38 -4.05 -0.73
C ALA A 64 10.63 -4.29 -1.59
N LEU A 65 11.69 -3.48 -1.41
CA LEU A 65 12.97 -3.71 -2.08
C LEU A 65 13.63 -5.03 -1.63
N ILE A 66 13.58 -5.36 -0.33
CA ILE A 66 14.12 -6.63 0.18
C ILE A 66 13.36 -7.82 -0.45
N ILE A 67 12.03 -7.76 -0.50
CA ILE A 67 11.19 -8.79 -1.11
C ILE A 67 11.52 -8.92 -2.60
N MET A 68 11.56 -7.80 -3.32
CA MET A 68 11.93 -7.77 -4.74
C MET A 68 13.29 -8.43 -4.98
N ALA A 69 14.30 -8.09 -4.18
CA ALA A 69 15.63 -8.66 -4.30
C ALA A 69 15.69 -10.16 -3.98
N LYS A 70 14.82 -10.63 -3.08
CA LYS A 70 14.69 -12.06 -2.74
C LYS A 70 13.94 -12.87 -3.79
N VAL A 71 12.94 -12.27 -4.44
CA VAL A 71 12.12 -12.91 -5.47
C VAL A 71 12.82 -12.86 -6.83
N SER A 72 13.68 -11.87 -7.08
CA SER A 72 14.48 -11.76 -8.29
C SER A 72 15.70 -12.69 -8.23
N SER A 73 15.78 -13.65 -9.14
CA SER A 73 16.90 -14.62 -9.23
C SER A 73 18.24 -13.98 -9.64
N SER A 74 18.25 -12.73 -10.11
CA SER A 74 19.47 -12.02 -10.54
C SER A 74 20.13 -11.22 -9.41
N GLY A 75 19.42 -10.93 -8.32
CA GLY A 75 19.89 -10.02 -7.26
C GLY A 75 20.23 -8.60 -7.78
N PHE A 76 20.52 -7.67 -6.87
CA PHE A 76 20.99 -6.31 -7.20
C PHE A 76 22.34 -6.27 -7.96
N THR A 77 22.91 -7.43 -8.30
CA THR A 77 24.29 -7.60 -8.77
C THR A 77 24.52 -7.19 -10.23
N ASP A 78 23.47 -7.06 -11.05
CA ASP A 78 23.56 -6.53 -12.43
C ASP A 78 22.85 -5.16 -12.59
N ALA A 79 22.40 -4.55 -11.48
CA ALA A 79 21.55 -3.35 -11.45
C ALA A 79 22.33 -2.03 -11.57
N GLY A 80 23.34 -1.99 -12.46
CA GLY A 80 24.19 -0.83 -12.70
C GLY A 80 23.62 0.14 -13.74
N GLY A 81 22.52 -0.20 -14.40
CA GLY A 81 21.93 0.58 -15.48
C GLY A 81 21.03 1.72 -14.96
N PRO A 82 20.91 2.84 -15.70
CA PRO A 82 19.96 3.91 -15.37
C PRO A 82 18.51 3.44 -15.27
N ALA A 83 18.14 2.40 -16.04
CA ALA A 83 16.81 1.81 -16.02
C ALA A 83 16.49 1.11 -14.69
N ASP A 84 17.49 0.54 -14.02
CA ASP A 84 17.28 -0.18 -12.76
C ASP A 84 16.98 0.77 -11.61
N TRP A 85 17.53 1.99 -11.66
CA TRP A 85 17.19 3.04 -10.69
C TRP A 85 15.72 3.44 -10.77
N PHE A 86 15.15 3.48 -11.97
CA PHE A 86 13.70 3.69 -12.13
C PHE A 86 12.91 2.53 -11.55
N LEU A 87 13.34 1.28 -11.76
CA LEU A 87 12.66 0.11 -11.20
C LEU A 87 12.71 0.11 -9.67
N ILE A 88 13.87 0.42 -9.08
CA ILE A 88 14.05 0.54 -7.63
C ILE A 88 13.15 1.63 -7.07
N ALA A 89 13.15 2.82 -7.68
CA ALA A 89 12.31 3.94 -7.25
C ALA A 89 10.82 3.59 -7.36
N LEU A 90 10.40 2.90 -8.43
CA LEU A 90 9.02 2.46 -8.64
C LEU A 90 8.60 1.43 -7.58
N VAL A 91 9.42 0.41 -7.33
CA VAL A 91 9.13 -0.64 -6.34
C VAL A 91 9.09 -0.06 -4.93
N TYR A 92 10.07 0.78 -4.58
CA TYR A 92 10.09 1.48 -3.30
C TYR A 92 8.86 2.37 -3.14
N GLY A 93 8.53 3.18 -4.16
CA GLY A 93 7.37 4.07 -4.15
C GLY A 93 6.05 3.32 -4.03
N ALA A 94 5.87 2.25 -4.80
CA ALA A 94 4.69 1.38 -4.71
C ALA A 94 4.56 0.73 -3.33
N GLY A 95 5.66 0.17 -2.79
CA GLY A 95 5.69 -0.43 -1.46
C GLY A 95 5.41 0.58 -0.34
N LEU A 96 5.94 1.79 -0.48
CA LEU A 96 5.70 2.91 0.44
C LEU A 96 4.21 3.29 0.43
N ILE A 97 3.63 3.57 -0.73
CA ILE A 97 2.23 3.99 -0.85
C ILE A 97 1.30 2.88 -0.33
N ALA A 98 1.54 1.63 -0.73
CA ALA A 98 0.74 0.49 -0.27
C ALA A 98 0.78 0.36 1.26
N THR A 99 1.95 0.52 1.87
CA THR A 99 2.11 0.43 3.32
C THR A 99 1.45 1.60 4.05
N ILE A 100 1.53 2.82 3.52
CA ILE A 100 0.81 3.99 4.08
C ILE A 100 -0.69 3.71 4.09
N VAL A 101 -1.24 3.30 2.95
CA VAL A 101 -2.68 3.03 2.82
C VAL A 101 -3.11 1.91 3.78
N LEU A 102 -2.36 0.81 3.84
CA LEU A 102 -2.65 -0.30 4.75
C LEU A 102 -2.55 0.11 6.22
N ALA A 103 -1.45 0.75 6.62
CA ALA A 103 -1.22 1.16 8.01
C ALA A 103 -2.26 2.19 8.47
N TYR A 104 -2.57 3.17 7.61
CA TYR A 104 -3.60 4.16 7.88
C TYR A 104 -4.99 3.51 8.03
N THR A 105 -5.33 2.60 7.12
CA THR A 105 -6.59 1.86 7.16
C THR A 105 -6.70 1.02 8.42
N ALA A 106 -5.67 0.24 8.73
CA ALA A 106 -5.61 -0.60 9.92
C ALA A 106 -5.76 0.25 11.19
N MET A 107 -4.96 1.31 11.33
CA MET A 107 -5.05 2.22 12.49
C MET A 107 -6.42 2.89 12.62
N GLY A 108 -7.10 3.21 11.50
CA GLY A 108 -8.44 3.79 11.54
C GLY A 108 -9.53 2.81 11.98
N TRP A 109 -9.41 1.54 11.59
CA TRP A 109 -10.32 0.50 12.06
C TRP A 109 -10.04 0.04 13.50
N LEU A 110 -8.77 0.09 13.94
CA LEU A 110 -8.33 -0.30 15.28
C LEU A 110 -8.46 0.80 16.33
N ALA A 111 -8.52 2.08 15.95
CA ALA A 111 -8.65 3.18 16.88
C ALA A 111 -10.02 3.15 17.60
N PRO A 112 -10.06 3.02 18.94
CA PRO A 112 -11.30 3.15 19.69
C PRO A 112 -11.85 4.56 19.49
N ARG A 113 -13.16 4.69 19.21
CA ARG A 113 -13.84 5.98 19.34
C ARG A 113 -13.59 6.47 20.77
N LYS A 114 -12.70 7.44 20.96
CA LYS A 114 -12.69 8.25 22.18
C LYS A 114 -13.95 9.10 22.13
N HIS A 115 -15.05 8.51 22.60
CA HIS A 115 -16.19 9.26 23.09
C HIS A 115 -15.68 9.94 24.36
N SER A 116 -15.13 11.16 24.23
CA SER A 116 -14.90 12.01 25.39
C SER A 116 -16.24 12.64 25.79
N GLU A 117 -17.15 11.79 26.25
CA GLU A 117 -18.15 12.17 27.23
C GLU A 117 -17.44 12.18 28.59
N THR A 118 -17.02 13.35 29.04
CA THR A 118 -16.96 13.73 30.45
C THR A 118 -16.89 15.25 30.43
N PHE A 119 -18.05 15.88 30.29
CA PHE A 119 -18.94 16.28 31.38
C PHE A 119 -18.74 17.77 31.59
N SER A 120 -19.75 18.51 31.12
CA SER A 120 -20.06 19.87 31.49
C SER A 120 -19.77 20.09 32.97
N ALA A 121 -18.67 20.77 33.28
CA ALA A 121 -18.47 21.38 34.60
C ALA A 121 -19.26 22.71 34.65
N GLU A 122 -20.55 22.61 34.36
CA GLU A 122 -21.57 23.62 34.61
C GLU A 122 -22.42 23.11 35.76
N ASP A 123 -21.80 22.98 36.94
CA ASP A 123 -22.48 22.97 38.24
C ASP A 123 -21.43 23.02 39.35
N ARG A 124 -21.02 24.25 39.72
CA ARG A 124 -20.76 24.73 41.09
C ARG A 124 -20.09 26.11 41.10
#